data_AF-A0A7K3G0B2-F1
#
_entry.id   AF-A0A7K3G0B2-F1
#
_cell.length_a   1.000
_cell.length_b   1.000
_cell.length_c   1.000
_cell.angle_alpha   90.00
_cell.angle_beta   90.00
_cell.angle_gamma   90.00
#
_symmetry.space_group_name_H-M   'P 1'
#
loop_
_entity.id
_entity.type
_entity.pdbx_description
1 polymer ?
#
loop_
_entity_poly.entity_id
_entity_poly.type
_entity_poly.pdbx_seq_one_letter_code
_entity_poly.pdbx_strand_id
1 'polypeptide(L)'
;PGAISERWACRLTMCDPTAAHVVLAQGKKAEAFFIDPLTDMPVMRTAGHDSKPVWRFYAPLSLPAGDAELASVVLHHTVWVTTSDGHIHPAPCTPSEHLWWGNGYGDRPSEAATVINLLLDDLKAAPNLREHWNAPKGLTALLNEDH
;
A
#
# COMPACT_ATOMS: atom_id res chain seq x y z
N PRO A 1 -17.97 7.83 -7.93
CA PRO A 1 -17.01 7.11 -7.06
C PRO A 1 -16.07 6.26 -7.93
N GLY A 2 -14.79 6.63 -7.97
CA GLY A 2 -13.74 5.86 -8.66
C GLY A 2 -13.19 4.73 -7.79
N ALA A 3 -12.34 3.87 -8.37
CA ALA A 3 -11.62 2.83 -7.62
C ALA A 3 -10.79 3.46 -6.48
N ILE A 4 -10.54 2.71 -5.40
CA ILE A 4 -9.81 3.25 -4.23
C ILE A 4 -8.41 3.78 -4.59
N SER A 5 -7.76 3.14 -5.56
CA SER A 5 -6.48 3.58 -6.14
C SER A 5 -6.59 4.91 -6.89
N GLU A 6 -7.71 5.17 -7.57
CA GLU A 6 -7.96 6.44 -8.26
C GLU A 6 -8.18 7.57 -7.25
N ARG A 7 -8.94 7.30 -6.19
CA ARG A 7 -9.15 8.28 -5.09
C ARG A 7 -7.83 8.66 -4.43
N TRP A 8 -6.97 7.68 -4.17
CA TRP A 8 -5.61 7.95 -3.67
C TRP A 8 -4.77 8.72 -4.69
N ALA A 9 -4.79 8.32 -5.96
CA ALA A 9 -4.02 9.00 -7.01
C ALA A 9 -4.43 10.47 -7.22
N CYS A 10 -5.72 10.81 -7.03
CA CYS A 10 -6.21 12.19 -7.11
C CYS A 10 -5.63 13.12 -6.03
N ARG A 11 -5.12 12.59 -4.92
CA ARG A 11 -4.48 13.38 -3.86
C ARG A 11 -3.05 13.80 -4.22
N LEU A 12 -2.40 13.05 -5.10
CA LEU A 12 -0.98 13.20 -5.39
C LEU A 12 -0.69 14.56 -6.04
N THR A 13 0.38 15.20 -5.60
CA THR A 13 0.84 16.48 -6.15
C THR A 13 2.00 16.23 -7.11
N MET A 14 1.87 16.70 -8.35
CA MET A 14 2.94 16.57 -9.35
C MET A 14 4.17 17.38 -8.94
N CYS A 15 5.37 16.84 -9.18
CA CYS A 15 6.62 17.49 -8.80
C CYS A 15 7.77 17.18 -9.78
N ASP A 16 8.87 17.92 -9.65
CA ASP A 16 10.14 17.53 -10.26
C ASP A 16 10.75 16.31 -9.52
N PRO A 17 11.50 15.44 -10.22
CA PRO A 17 12.05 14.24 -9.60
C PRO A 17 13.14 14.56 -8.57
N THR A 18 13.08 13.88 -7.44
CA THR A 18 14.11 13.90 -6.38
C THR A 18 14.96 12.64 -6.42
N ALA A 19 16.03 12.57 -5.62
CA ALA A 19 16.85 11.35 -5.48
C ALA A 19 16.00 10.13 -5.09
N ALA A 20 14.98 10.31 -4.25
CA ALA A 20 14.08 9.22 -3.85
C ALA A 20 13.29 8.65 -5.05
N HIS A 21 12.88 9.51 -5.98
CA HIS A 21 12.24 9.07 -7.23
C HIS A 21 13.18 8.28 -8.14
N VAL A 22 14.47 8.63 -8.16
CA VAL A 22 15.49 7.89 -8.92
C VAL A 22 15.67 6.48 -8.36
N VAL A 23 15.72 6.35 -7.03
CA VAL A 23 15.80 5.03 -6.36
C VAL A 23 14.53 4.22 -6.63
N LEU A 24 13.35 4.84 -6.51
CA LEU A 24 12.05 4.22 -6.79
C LEU A 24 11.93 3.74 -8.25
N ALA A 25 12.50 4.49 -9.19
CA ALA A 25 12.44 4.15 -10.61
C ALA A 25 13.16 2.85 -10.93
N GLN A 26 14.25 2.51 -10.24
CA GLN A 26 15.06 1.31 -10.51
C GLN A 26 15.36 1.14 -12.02
N GLY A 27 15.68 2.24 -12.71
CA GLY A 27 15.96 2.27 -14.15
C GLY A 27 14.74 2.25 -15.07
N LYS A 28 13.50 2.23 -14.54
CA LYS A 28 12.27 2.30 -15.35
C LYS A 28 11.97 3.74 -15.79
N LYS A 29 11.52 3.90 -17.03
CA LYS A 29 11.11 5.19 -17.56
C LYS A 29 9.80 5.67 -16.90
N ALA A 30 9.86 6.80 -16.21
CA ALA A 30 8.69 7.48 -15.67
C ALA A 30 8.00 8.35 -16.73
N GLU A 31 6.67 8.46 -16.63
CA GLU A 31 5.88 9.45 -17.37
C GLU A 31 5.68 10.73 -16.56
N ALA A 32 5.55 10.59 -15.24
CA ALA A 32 5.36 11.69 -14.30
C ALA A 32 5.80 11.28 -12.88
N PHE A 33 6.17 12.28 -12.09
CA PHE A 33 6.59 12.16 -10.69
C PHE A 33 5.65 12.94 -9.78
N PHE A 34 5.42 12.43 -8.59
CA PHE A 34 4.49 12.99 -7.63
C PHE A 34 4.96 12.77 -6.18
N ILE A 35 4.50 13.62 -5.29
CA ILE A 35 4.57 13.42 -3.84
C ILE A 35 3.15 13.19 -3.30
N ASP A 36 3.02 12.26 -2.37
CA ASP A 36 1.84 12.16 -1.51
C ASP A 36 1.95 13.19 -0.37
N PRO A 37 1.14 14.26 -0.36
CA PRO A 37 1.28 15.35 0.61
C PRO A 37 1.01 14.94 2.06
N LEU A 38 0.37 13.79 2.31
CA LEU A 38 0.11 13.31 3.68
C LEU A 38 1.27 12.51 4.28
N THR A 39 2.11 11.92 3.43
CA THR A 39 3.15 10.97 3.87
C THR A 39 4.54 11.36 3.39
N ASP A 40 4.65 12.40 2.57
CA ASP A 40 5.87 12.80 1.83
C ASP A 40 6.42 11.68 0.93
N MET A 41 5.58 10.70 0.61
CA MET A 41 5.99 9.50 -0.12
C MET A 41 6.23 9.82 -1.60
N PRO A 42 7.40 9.42 -2.16
CA PRO A 42 7.65 9.55 -3.59
C PRO A 42 6.80 8.55 -4.37
N VAL A 43 6.17 9.04 -5.43
CA VAL A 43 5.32 8.27 -6.32
C VAL A 43 5.72 8.54 -7.76
N MET A 44 5.75 7.50 -8.59
CA MET A 44 5.93 7.66 -10.03
C MET A 44 4.82 6.94 -10.78
N ARG A 45 4.41 7.52 -11.90
CA ARG A 45 3.54 6.88 -12.87
C ARG A 45 4.35 6.42 -14.06
N THR A 46 4.10 5.20 -14.50
CA THR A 46 4.70 4.64 -15.72
C THR A 46 3.64 4.07 -16.64
N ALA A 47 3.98 3.96 -17.92
CA ALA A 47 3.21 3.16 -18.87
C ALA A 47 3.03 1.73 -18.33
N GLY A 48 1.79 1.25 -18.30
CA GLY A 48 1.47 -0.15 -18.06
C GLY A 48 1.11 -0.88 -19.35
N HIS A 49 0.68 -2.13 -19.20
CA HIS A 49 0.10 -2.91 -20.29
C HIS A 49 -1.26 -2.30 -20.71
N ASP A 50 -1.59 -2.32 -22.00
CA ASP A 50 -2.84 -1.78 -22.55
C ASP A 50 -3.13 -0.30 -22.20
N SER A 51 -2.08 0.52 -22.13
CA SER A 51 -2.17 1.96 -21.82
C SER A 51 -2.78 2.28 -20.44
N LYS A 52 -2.92 1.30 -19.55
CA LYS A 52 -3.33 1.56 -18.16
C LYS A 52 -2.12 2.05 -17.36
N PRO A 53 -2.22 3.18 -16.64
CA PRO A 53 -1.10 3.68 -15.86
C PRO A 53 -0.78 2.72 -14.71
N VAL A 54 0.52 2.45 -14.50
CA VAL A 54 1.01 1.73 -13.32
C VAL A 54 1.63 2.74 -12.37
N TRP A 55 1.13 2.75 -11.14
CA TRP A 55 1.68 3.57 -10.05
C TRP A 55 2.73 2.77 -9.30
N ARG A 56 3.88 3.37 -9.04
CA ARG A 56 4.92 2.83 -8.17
C ARG A 56 5.17 3.81 -7.04
N PHE A 57 5.31 3.25 -5.85
CA PHE A 57 5.56 3.96 -4.61
C PHE A 57 6.12 2.96 -3.60
N TYR A 58 6.71 3.45 -2.51
CA TYR A 58 7.09 2.60 -1.39
C TYR A 58 5.93 2.56 -0.40
N ALA A 59 5.37 1.39 -0.13
CA ALA A 59 4.42 1.27 0.97
C ALA A 59 5.03 1.84 2.27
N PRO A 60 4.25 2.56 3.09
CA PRO A 60 4.78 3.16 4.31
C PRO A 60 5.18 2.07 5.32
N LEU A 61 6.03 2.40 6.28
CA LEU A 61 6.37 1.47 7.38
C LEU A 61 5.30 1.41 8.46
N SER A 62 4.56 2.50 8.62
CA SER A 62 3.45 2.69 9.56
C SER A 62 2.54 3.79 9.02
N LEU A 63 1.30 3.86 9.49
CA LEU A 63 0.39 4.93 9.10
C LEU A 63 0.67 6.21 9.94
N PRO A 64 0.36 7.41 9.40
CA PRO A 64 0.63 8.66 10.09
C PRO A 64 0.05 8.72 11.50
N ALA A 65 0.79 9.34 12.42
CA ALA A 65 0.34 9.51 13.80
C ALA A 65 -0.78 10.56 13.89
N GLY A 66 -1.90 10.16 14.49
CA GLY A 66 -3.04 11.03 14.81
C GLY A 66 -4.06 10.27 15.64
N ASP A 67 -5.22 10.88 15.84
CA ASP A 67 -6.36 10.28 16.56
C ASP A 67 -7.28 9.46 15.62
N ALA A 68 -6.82 9.17 14.41
CA ALA A 68 -7.57 8.42 13.43
C ALA A 68 -7.53 6.92 13.74
N GLU A 69 -8.65 6.25 13.46
CA GLU A 69 -8.82 4.80 13.66
C GLU A 69 -8.91 4.10 12.30
N LEU A 70 -8.71 2.78 12.30
CA LEU A 70 -8.95 1.96 11.11
C LEU A 70 -10.46 1.94 10.80
N ALA A 71 -10.86 2.47 9.64
CA ALA A 71 -12.27 2.51 9.24
C ALA A 71 -12.63 1.39 8.25
N SER A 72 -11.77 1.12 7.25
CA SER A 72 -11.97 -0.02 6.35
C SER A 72 -10.68 -0.46 5.69
N VAL A 73 -10.67 -1.71 5.21
CA VAL A 73 -9.60 -2.28 4.40
C VAL A 73 -10.17 -2.78 3.08
N VAL A 74 -9.53 -2.43 1.97
CA VAL A 74 -9.93 -2.85 0.61
C VAL A 74 -8.79 -3.61 -0.05
N LEU A 75 -9.10 -4.80 -0.57
CA LEU A 75 -8.15 -5.68 -1.25
C LEU A 75 -8.31 -5.51 -2.76
N HIS A 76 -7.46 -4.69 -3.36
CA HIS A 76 -7.52 -4.44 -4.81
C HIS A 76 -6.14 -4.07 -5.36
N HIS A 77 -5.46 -5.04 -5.99
CA HIS A 77 -4.06 -5.01 -6.44
C HIS A 77 -3.01 -4.77 -5.34
N THR A 78 -3.38 -4.06 -4.27
CA THR A 78 -2.67 -3.89 -3.00
C THR A 78 -3.73 -3.85 -1.88
N VAL A 79 -3.28 -3.79 -0.63
CA VAL A 79 -4.14 -3.56 0.52
C VAL A 79 -4.23 -2.05 0.74
N TRP A 80 -5.45 -1.52 0.70
CA TRP A 80 -5.74 -0.12 0.95
C TRP A 80 -6.41 0.03 2.29
N VAL A 81 -5.92 0.97 3.09
CA VAL A 81 -6.47 1.34 4.39
C VAL A 81 -7.21 2.66 4.25
N THR A 82 -8.45 2.71 4.72
CA THR A 82 -9.16 3.96 4.97
C THR A 82 -9.23 4.20 6.47
N THR A 83 -8.89 5.41 6.89
CA THR A 83 -8.94 5.85 8.29
C THR A 83 -10.23 6.64 8.59
N SER A 84 -10.58 6.79 9.86
CA SER A 84 -11.83 7.46 10.30
C SER A 84 -11.93 8.94 9.89
N ASP A 85 -10.80 9.59 9.63
CA ASP A 85 -10.71 10.94 9.06
C ASP A 85 -10.88 11.00 7.53
N GLY A 86 -11.09 9.85 6.88
CA GLY A 86 -11.35 9.73 5.44
C GLY A 86 -10.08 9.64 4.58
N HIS A 87 -8.89 9.58 5.17
CA HIS A 87 -7.66 9.38 4.40
C HIS A 87 -7.53 7.94 3.88
N ILE A 88 -6.86 7.82 2.74
CA ILE A 88 -6.58 6.53 2.09
C ILE A 88 -5.06 6.34 2.05
N HIS A 89 -4.60 5.20 2.54
CA HIS A 89 -3.20 4.84 2.56
C HIS A 89 -3.01 3.45 1.95
N PRO A 90 -1.94 3.20 1.18
CA PRO A 90 -1.49 1.83 1.01
C PRO A 90 -1.12 1.25 2.38
N ALA A 91 -1.44 -0.01 2.61
CA ALA A 91 -1.14 -0.66 3.88
C ALA A 91 0.37 -0.74 4.11
N PRO A 92 0.83 -0.68 5.37
CA PRO A 92 2.25 -0.72 5.65
C PRO A 92 2.93 -1.99 5.16
N CYS A 93 4.19 -1.86 4.73
CA CYS A 93 5.06 -2.97 4.35
C CYS A 93 6.53 -2.59 4.51
N THR A 94 7.38 -3.54 4.93
CA THR A 94 8.81 -3.29 5.07
C THR A 94 9.53 -3.35 3.72
N PRO A 95 10.47 -2.43 3.43
CA PRO A 95 11.13 -2.35 2.12
C PRO A 95 12.18 -3.45 1.86
N SER A 96 12.63 -4.20 2.89
CA SER A 96 13.73 -5.17 2.80
C SER A 96 13.31 -6.65 2.91
N GLU A 97 12.06 -6.91 3.31
CA GLU A 97 11.49 -8.25 3.39
C GLU A 97 10.15 -8.21 2.62
N HIS A 98 9.78 -9.28 1.91
CA HIS A 98 8.78 -9.20 0.85
C HIS A 98 7.35 -9.42 1.34
N LEU A 99 6.49 -8.38 1.33
CA LEU A 99 5.03 -8.57 1.14
C LEU A 99 4.68 -8.23 -0.31
N TRP A 100 4.02 -9.15 -1.01
CA TRP A 100 3.71 -8.98 -2.42
C TRP A 100 2.29 -8.44 -2.60
N TRP A 101 2.20 -7.12 -2.65
CA TRP A 101 1.01 -6.44 -3.13
C TRP A 101 0.95 -6.47 -4.67
N GLY A 102 0.24 -7.45 -5.24
CA GLY A 102 -0.04 -7.52 -6.68
C GLY A 102 0.18 -8.90 -7.29
N ASN A 103 0.40 -8.96 -8.60
CA ASN A 103 0.62 -10.21 -9.35
C ASN A 103 2.03 -10.78 -9.09
N GLY A 104 2.25 -11.30 -7.88
CA GLY A 104 3.48 -12.00 -7.46
C GLY A 104 3.21 -13.43 -6.98
N TYR A 105 4.30 -14.15 -6.73
CA TYR A 105 4.33 -15.45 -6.06
C TYR A 105 4.45 -15.20 -4.54
N GLY A 106 3.45 -15.59 -3.74
CA GLY A 106 3.42 -15.40 -2.29
C GLY A 106 2.06 -15.76 -1.66
N ASP A 107 2.03 -15.97 -0.34
CA ASP A 107 0.81 -16.24 0.44
C ASP A 107 0.11 -14.90 0.78
N ARG A 108 -0.50 -14.29 -0.25
CA ARG A 108 -1.18 -12.98 -0.12
C ARG A 108 -2.24 -12.96 0.99
N PRO A 109 -3.05 -14.02 1.18
CA PRO A 109 -4.02 -14.07 2.26
C PRO A 109 -3.39 -13.97 3.65
N SER A 110 -2.33 -14.74 3.95
CA SER A 110 -1.67 -14.65 5.27
C SER A 110 -0.91 -13.33 5.45
N GLU A 111 -0.29 -12.83 4.40
CA GLU A 111 0.37 -11.53 4.36
C GLU A 111 -0.61 -10.38 4.68
N ALA A 112 -1.74 -10.34 3.98
CA ALA A 112 -2.79 -9.35 4.21
C ALA A 112 -3.44 -9.51 5.60
N ALA A 113 -3.71 -10.74 6.02
CA ALA A 113 -4.28 -11.03 7.34
C ALA A 113 -3.35 -10.55 8.47
N THR A 114 -2.04 -10.73 8.33
CA THR A 114 -1.07 -10.24 9.32
C THR A 114 -1.12 -8.71 9.44
N VAL A 115 -1.06 -8.01 8.31
CA VAL A 115 -1.07 -6.54 8.32
C VAL A 115 -2.38 -6.00 8.87
N ILE A 116 -3.52 -6.57 8.47
CA ILE A 116 -4.83 -6.17 8.99
C ILE A 116 -4.92 -6.43 10.50
N ASN A 117 -4.47 -7.59 10.98
CA ASN A 117 -4.50 -7.91 12.40
C ASN A 117 -3.66 -6.93 13.23
N LEU A 118 -2.48 -6.54 12.73
CA LEU A 118 -1.64 -5.55 13.37
C LEU A 118 -2.32 -4.17 13.42
N LEU A 119 -2.91 -3.73 12.32
CA LEU A 119 -3.56 -2.42 12.23
C LEU A 119 -4.87 -2.33 13.04
N LEU A 120 -5.53 -3.46 13.30
CA LEU A 120 -6.69 -3.53 14.19
C LEU A 120 -6.32 -3.29 15.65
N ASP A 121 -5.11 -3.67 16.07
CA ASP A 121 -4.59 -3.49 17.42
C ASP A 121 -3.92 -2.11 17.60
N ASP A 122 -3.02 -1.76 16.68
CA ASP A 122 -2.34 -0.46 16.65
C ASP A 122 -2.13 -0.01 15.19
N LEU A 123 -2.73 1.12 14.83
CA LEU A 123 -2.59 1.72 13.50
C LEU A 123 -1.13 2.11 13.17
N LYS A 124 -0.29 2.29 14.19
CA LYS A 124 1.14 2.63 14.06
C LYS A 124 2.03 1.39 14.00
N ALA A 125 1.47 0.18 14.13
CA ALA A 125 2.25 -1.04 14.10
C ALA A 125 3.03 -1.16 12.78
N ALA A 126 4.32 -1.46 12.91
CA ALA A 126 5.16 -1.82 11.78
C ALA A 126 5.07 -3.34 11.55
N PRO A 127 4.77 -3.81 10.33
CA PRO A 127 4.70 -5.24 10.05
C PRO A 127 6.04 -5.95 10.31
N ASN A 128 6.02 -7.03 11.09
CA ASN A 128 7.14 -7.95 11.22
C ASN A 128 6.97 -9.12 10.24
N LEU A 129 7.74 -9.11 9.15
CA LEU A 129 7.59 -10.09 8.09
C LEU A 129 8.18 -11.45 8.42
N ARG A 130 8.91 -11.61 9.53
CA ARG A 130 9.32 -12.95 9.99
C ARG A 130 8.18 -13.71 10.65
N GLU A 131 7.12 -13.00 11.02
CA GLU A 131 6.00 -13.54 11.80
C GLU A 131 4.70 -13.58 11.01
N HIS A 132 4.69 -13.23 9.72
CA HIS A 132 3.47 -13.22 8.90
C HIS A 132 2.81 -14.59 8.75
N TRP A 133 3.55 -15.68 8.94
CA TRP A 133 3.00 -17.04 8.99
C TRP A 133 2.14 -17.30 10.23
N ASN A 134 2.19 -16.43 11.25
CA ASN A 134 1.35 -16.48 12.44
C ASN A 134 0.05 -15.70 12.27
N ALA A 135 -0.32 -15.33 11.03
CA ALA A 135 -1.56 -14.66 10.72
C ALA A 135 -2.77 -15.37 11.39
N PRO A 136 -3.77 -14.62 11.89
CA PRO A 136 -4.95 -15.22 12.48
C PRO A 136 -5.67 -16.12 11.46
N LYS A 137 -5.78 -17.40 11.77
CA LYS A 137 -6.35 -18.41 10.85
C LYS A 137 -7.73 -18.04 10.31
N GLY A 138 -8.57 -17.44 11.15
CA GLY A 138 -9.91 -17.00 10.73
C GLY A 138 -9.86 -15.89 9.69
N LEU A 139 -8.93 -14.94 9.83
CA LEU A 139 -8.75 -13.86 8.88
C LEU A 139 -8.09 -14.38 7.59
N THR A 140 -7.09 -15.24 7.69
CA THR A 140 -6.51 -15.92 6.52
C THR A 140 -7.57 -16.73 5.76
N ALA A 141 -8.48 -17.42 6.44
CA ALA A 141 -9.57 -18.16 5.80
C ALA A 141 -10.52 -17.21 5.06
N LEU A 142 -10.96 -16.13 5.70
CA LEU A 142 -11.80 -15.10 5.08
C LEU A 142 -11.16 -14.54 3.80
N LEU A 143 -9.85 -14.29 3.82
CA LEU A 143 -9.13 -13.74 2.66
C LEU A 143 -8.81 -14.76 1.57
N ASN A 144 -9.03 -16.05 1.84
CA ASN A 144 -8.93 -17.14 0.86
C ASN A 144 -10.29 -17.47 0.22
N GLU A 145 -11.40 -16.90 0.69
CA GLU A 145 -12.70 -17.12 0.07
C GLU A 145 -12.74 -16.47 -1.32
N ASP A 146 -13.25 -17.18 -2.31
CA ASP A 146 -13.49 -16.62 -3.65
C ASP A 146 -14.60 -15.56 -3.56
N HIS A 147 -14.30 -14.34 -4.00
CA HIS A 147 -15.21 -13.18 -4.00
C HIS A 147 -15.50 -12.68 -5.41
#